data_AF-A0A9Q0NFQ8-F1
#
_entry.id   AF-A0A9Q0NFQ8-F1
#
_cell.length_a   1.000
_cell.length_b   1.000
_cell.length_c   1.000
_cell.angle_alpha   90.00
_cell.angle_beta   90.00
_cell.angle_gamma   90.00
#
_symmetry.space_group_name_H-M   'P 1'
#
loop_
_entity.id
_entity.type
_entity.pdbx_description
1 polymer ?
#
loop_
_entity_poly.entity_id
_entity_poly.type
_entity_poly.pdbx_seq_one_letter_code
_entity_poly.pdbx_strand_id
1 'polypeptide(L)'
;MNRALVTVILLGGILIVCDAGNEPHCATVGRGSDFNDCDDALAKGFTRNGVYLIRPKSSLRPFEVWCDMDGGGWTIIQARFDGLIDFFRTWADYRNGFGYVDSEHWIGNNFIHHITKDNNYELRIELTGFKENEFAVASYSPFRIGSEDEKYKLHVGNFTGIGDIVDRLSQHNGYMFSTKDSDNDIHSGNCAQSAKGAWWYTNCYWSNLNGVWMSQEKSMLVAGGQSNANVFGMNYRDAFKIQFYSLKSVEMKEAILSKPEDSIGAQSKLKFTRDANTWGKSVESLNNVVIDLTGRKVQFAFLGIYNESNFTRGTYELGKVL
;
A
#
# COMPACT_ATOMS: atom_id res chain seq x y z
N MET A 1 -35.16 -17.10 -6.22
CA MET A 1 -33.82 -16.62 -6.65
C MET A 1 -33.77 -15.13 -6.39
N ASN A 2 -33.16 -14.70 -5.30
CA ASN A 2 -33.05 -13.27 -4.96
C ASN A 2 -32.08 -12.61 -5.95
N ARG A 3 -32.61 -11.79 -6.85
CA ARG A 3 -31.78 -10.89 -7.67
C ARG A 3 -31.54 -9.63 -6.84
N ALA A 4 -30.30 -9.44 -6.37
CA ALA A 4 -29.89 -8.15 -5.81
C ALA A 4 -29.99 -7.10 -6.92
N LEU A 5 -30.67 -5.98 -6.64
CA LEU A 5 -30.81 -4.87 -7.58
C LEU A 5 -29.52 -4.05 -7.50
N VAL A 6 -28.67 -4.18 -8.52
CA VAL A 6 -27.43 -3.38 -8.62
C VAL A 6 -27.72 -2.15 -9.48
N THR A 7 -27.55 -0.96 -8.92
CA THR A 7 -27.72 0.32 -9.63
C THR A 7 -26.34 0.86 -10.00
N VAL A 8 -26.15 1.18 -11.28
CA VAL A 8 -24.88 1.69 -11.81
C VAL A 8 -25.08 3.10 -12.32
N ILE A 9 -24.37 4.08 -11.73
CA ILE A 9 -24.52 5.50 -12.04
C ILE A 9 -23.19 6.02 -12.59
N LEU A 10 -23.23 6.78 -13.68
CA LEU A 10 -22.07 7.50 -14.22
C LEU A 10 -22.20 8.99 -13.89
N LEU A 11 -21.38 9.47 -12.94
CA LEU A 11 -21.31 10.89 -12.56
C LEU A 11 -19.95 11.47 -13.01
N GLY A 12 -19.95 12.34 -14.02
CA GLY A 12 -18.71 12.99 -14.47
C GLY A 12 -17.61 12.04 -14.96
N GLY A 13 -17.97 10.84 -15.42
CA GLY A 13 -17.02 9.79 -15.81
C GLY A 13 -16.61 8.83 -14.70
N ILE A 14 -17.11 9.02 -13.47
CA ILE A 14 -16.94 8.11 -12.34
C ILE A 14 -18.12 7.13 -12.34
N LEU A 15 -17.79 5.84 -12.35
CA LEU A 15 -18.77 4.77 -12.26
C LEU A 15 -19.08 4.54 -10.78
N ILE A 16 -20.35 4.48 -10.39
CA ILE A 16 -20.79 4.25 -9.01
C ILE A 16 -21.68 3.03 -9.03
N VAL A 17 -21.35 2.02 -8.24
CA VAL A 17 -22.12 0.79 -8.11
C VAL A 17 -22.78 0.78 -6.75
N CYS A 18 -24.10 0.70 -6.73
CA CYS A 18 -24.90 0.64 -5.52
C CYS A 18 -25.64 -0.70 -5.44
N ASP A 19 -25.64 -1.33 -4.26
CA ASP A 19 -26.49 -2.49 -3.97
C ASP A 19 -27.77 -2.02 -3.26
N ALA A 20 -28.91 -2.58 -3.65
CA ALA A 20 -30.24 -2.26 -3.11
C ALA A 20 -30.65 -3.18 -1.96
N GLY A 21 -29.72 -3.49 -1.05
CA GLY A 21 -30.00 -4.20 0.20
C GLY A 21 -30.79 -3.35 1.20
N ASN A 22 -31.11 -3.95 2.36
CA ASN A 22 -31.76 -3.24 3.48
C ASN A 22 -30.92 -2.06 4.01
N GLU A 23 -29.61 -2.09 3.77
CA GLU A 23 -28.69 -0.96 3.89
C GLU A 23 -28.07 -0.69 2.50
N PRO A 24 -28.45 0.40 1.82
CA PRO A 24 -27.89 0.71 0.50
C PRO A 24 -26.43 1.14 0.63
N HIS A 25 -25.53 0.37 0.04
CA HIS A 25 -24.11 0.71 -0.07
C HIS A 25 -23.80 1.14 -1.50
N CYS A 26 -23.21 2.32 -1.66
CA CYS A 26 -22.70 2.81 -2.94
C CYS A 26 -21.18 2.89 -2.89
N ALA A 27 -20.51 2.35 -3.89
CA ALA A 27 -19.07 2.46 -4.08
C ALA A 27 -18.77 3.19 -5.40
N THR A 28 -17.90 4.18 -5.35
CA THR A 28 -17.27 4.76 -6.54
C THR A 28 -16.28 3.73 -7.10
N VAL A 29 -16.59 3.18 -8.27
CA VAL A 29 -15.61 2.56 -9.15
C VAL A 29 -14.81 3.71 -9.76
N GLY A 30 -13.85 4.20 -8.99
CA GLY A 30 -12.81 5.08 -9.51
C GLY A 30 -12.18 4.40 -10.72
N ARG A 31 -11.99 5.13 -11.82
CA ARG A 31 -10.93 4.75 -12.76
C ARG A 31 -9.67 4.67 -11.90
N GLY A 32 -9.03 3.51 -11.79
CA GLY A 32 -7.94 3.23 -10.85
C GLY A 32 -6.66 4.06 -11.05
N SER A 33 -6.72 5.32 -11.43
CA SER A 33 -5.56 6.17 -11.75
C SER A 33 -5.55 7.49 -10.99
N ASP A 34 -6.46 7.67 -10.03
CA ASP A 34 -6.69 8.96 -9.35
C ASP A 34 -6.10 9.02 -7.93
N PHE A 35 -5.50 7.93 -7.43
CA PHE A 35 -4.80 7.89 -6.15
C PHE A 35 -3.31 8.04 -6.36
N ASN A 36 -2.66 8.92 -5.59
CA ASN A 36 -1.20 9.05 -5.62
C ASN A 36 -0.52 7.90 -4.86
N ASP A 37 -1.14 7.48 -3.76
CA ASP A 37 -0.72 6.43 -2.83
C ASP A 37 -1.95 5.91 -2.05
N CYS A 38 -1.74 4.96 -1.15
CA CYS A 38 -2.80 4.40 -0.31
C CYS A 38 -3.38 5.40 0.71
N ASP A 39 -2.59 6.37 1.18
CA ASP A 39 -3.05 7.45 2.07
C ASP A 39 -4.06 8.36 1.35
N ASP A 40 -3.79 8.75 0.10
CA ASP A 40 -4.71 9.52 -0.73
C ASP A 40 -6.00 8.75 -1.03
N ALA A 41 -5.92 7.42 -1.22
CA ALA A 41 -7.10 6.58 -1.35
C ALA A 41 -7.93 6.56 -0.05
N LEU A 42 -7.29 6.39 1.11
CA LEU A 42 -7.95 6.44 2.41
C LEU A 42 -8.61 7.80 2.67
N ALA A 43 -7.91 8.89 2.40
CA ALA A 43 -8.42 10.26 2.54
C ALA A 43 -9.63 10.54 1.64
N LYS A 44 -9.74 9.85 0.51
CA LYS A 44 -10.89 9.89 -0.41
C LYS A 44 -12.06 8.97 0.01
N GLY A 45 -11.96 8.31 1.17
CA GLY A 45 -13.02 7.49 1.75
C GLY A 45 -12.95 6.01 1.38
N PHE A 46 -11.86 5.54 0.78
CA PHE A 46 -11.66 4.12 0.49
C PHE A 46 -11.02 3.44 1.71
N THR A 47 -11.84 2.78 2.51
CA THR A 47 -11.43 2.27 3.83
C THR A 47 -11.19 0.77 3.89
N ARG A 48 -11.38 0.03 2.79
CA ARG A 48 -11.22 -1.42 2.77
C ARG A 48 -9.80 -1.80 2.35
N ASN A 49 -9.15 -2.69 3.10
CA ASN A 49 -7.89 -3.30 2.65
C ASN A 49 -8.10 -4.01 1.31
N GLY A 50 -7.07 -4.01 0.46
CA GLY A 50 -7.13 -4.71 -0.81
C GLY A 50 -6.15 -4.18 -1.83
N VAL A 51 -6.32 -4.65 -3.06
CA VAL A 51 -5.52 -4.19 -4.21
C VAL A 51 -6.10 -2.90 -4.76
N TYR A 52 -5.25 -1.88 -4.86
CA TYR A 52 -5.56 -0.59 -5.46
C TYR A 52 -4.61 -0.31 -6.61
N LEU A 53 -5.11 0.42 -7.60
CA LEU A 53 -4.29 0.95 -8.68
C LEU A 53 -3.96 2.40 -8.30
N ILE A 54 -2.67 2.69 -8.09
CA ILE A 54 -2.16 3.99 -7.68
C ILE A 54 -1.16 4.52 -8.71
N ARG A 55 -1.08 5.83 -8.83
CA ARG A 55 -0.18 6.50 -9.78
C ARG A 55 0.58 7.61 -9.04
N PRO A 56 1.78 7.29 -8.52
CA PRO A 56 2.66 8.30 -7.94
C PRO A 56 2.84 9.48 -8.91
N LYS A 57 2.90 10.71 -8.38
CA LYS A 57 2.98 11.93 -9.20
C LYS A 57 4.16 11.92 -10.18
N SER A 58 5.28 11.34 -9.77
CA SER A 58 6.49 11.24 -10.56
C SER A 58 6.45 10.11 -11.62
N SER A 59 5.40 9.28 -11.63
CA SER A 59 5.23 8.19 -12.58
C SER A 59 4.17 8.50 -13.64
N LEU A 60 4.48 8.14 -14.89
CA LEU A 60 3.52 8.18 -16.00
C LEU A 60 2.57 6.98 -16.03
N ARG A 61 2.91 5.90 -15.33
CA ARG A 61 2.14 4.65 -15.31
C ARG A 61 1.62 4.34 -13.91
N PRO A 62 0.40 3.79 -13.81
CA PRO A 62 -0.10 3.30 -12.53
C PRO A 62 0.55 1.97 -12.14
N PHE A 63 0.44 1.62 -10.86
CA PHE A 63 0.93 0.40 -10.25
C PHE A 63 -0.17 -0.21 -9.39
N GLU A 64 -0.33 -1.53 -9.47
CA GLU A 64 -1.17 -2.28 -8.53
C GLU A 64 -0.39 -2.44 -7.22
N VAL A 65 -1.03 -2.13 -6.09
CA VAL A 65 -0.44 -2.24 -4.75
C VAL A 65 -1.46 -2.79 -3.78
N TRP A 66 -0.98 -3.39 -2.69
CA TRP A 66 -1.85 -3.68 -1.55
C TRP A 66 -1.85 -2.51 -0.58
N CYS A 67 -3.05 -2.01 -0.29
CA CYS A 67 -3.26 -0.97 0.71
C CYS A 67 -3.78 -1.58 2.02
N ASP A 68 -3.04 -1.34 3.10
CA ASP A 68 -3.46 -1.55 4.48
C ASP A 68 -4.14 -0.27 4.98
N MET A 69 -5.46 -0.21 4.77
CA MET A 69 -6.33 0.90 5.16
C MET A 69 -6.61 0.91 6.67
N ASP A 70 -6.70 -0.27 7.28
CA ASP A 70 -6.89 -0.40 8.75
C ASP A 70 -5.71 0.19 9.52
N GLY A 71 -4.49 0.04 8.99
CA GLY A 71 -3.27 0.63 9.54
C GLY A 71 -3.11 2.14 9.30
N GLY A 72 -4.01 2.76 8.53
CA GLY A 72 -3.94 4.18 8.17
C GLY A 72 -3.51 4.48 6.73
N GLY A 73 -3.80 3.58 5.79
CA GLY A 73 -3.56 3.85 4.36
C GLY A 73 -2.12 3.57 3.93
N TRP A 74 -1.52 2.50 4.45
CA TRP A 74 -0.15 2.13 4.11
C TRP A 74 -0.08 1.38 2.79
N THR A 75 0.92 1.70 1.97
CA THR A 75 1.28 0.90 0.81
C THR A 75 2.26 -0.20 1.24
N ILE A 76 1.91 -1.46 1.04
CA ILE A 76 2.86 -2.57 1.27
C ILE A 76 3.84 -2.64 0.11
N ILE A 77 5.13 -2.53 0.39
CA ILE A 77 6.21 -2.56 -0.61
C ILE A 77 6.93 -3.91 -0.64
N GLN A 78 6.87 -4.66 0.46
CA GLN A 78 7.36 -6.02 0.57
C GLN A 78 6.55 -6.78 1.62
N ALA A 79 6.22 -8.03 1.32
CA ALA A 79 5.60 -8.95 2.28
C ALA A 79 6.21 -10.35 2.13
N ARG A 80 6.50 -11.00 3.27
CA ARG A 80 7.03 -12.39 3.36
C ARG A 80 6.37 -13.10 4.53
N PHE A 81 5.94 -14.34 4.35
CA PHE A 81 5.31 -15.13 5.42
C PHE A 81 5.29 -16.65 5.19
N ASP A 82 5.45 -17.15 3.97
CA ASP A 82 5.34 -18.59 3.65
C ASP A 82 6.44 -19.17 2.76
N GLY A 83 7.27 -18.33 2.14
CA GLY A 83 8.38 -18.74 1.30
C GLY A 83 7.98 -19.35 -0.05
N LEU A 84 6.75 -19.15 -0.51
CA LEU A 84 6.30 -19.64 -1.82
C LEU A 84 6.91 -18.85 -2.98
N ILE A 85 7.30 -17.59 -2.74
CA ILE A 85 7.93 -16.74 -3.75
C ILE A 85 9.45 -16.72 -3.51
N ASP A 86 10.21 -17.07 -4.56
CA ASP A 86 11.67 -16.97 -4.54
C ASP A 86 12.11 -15.49 -4.61
N PHE A 87 12.93 -15.06 -3.65
CA PHE A 87 13.51 -13.71 -3.59
C PHE A 87 14.96 -13.67 -4.09
N PHE A 88 15.56 -14.80 -4.49
CA PHE A 88 16.88 -14.82 -5.11
C PHE A 88 16.82 -14.43 -6.60
N ARG A 89 16.42 -13.19 -6.85
CA ARG A 89 16.04 -12.66 -8.16
C ARG A 89 17.10 -11.73 -8.78
N THR A 90 16.89 -11.40 -10.05
CA THR A 90 17.80 -10.54 -10.84
C THR A 90 17.57 -9.05 -10.57
N TRP A 91 18.48 -8.19 -11.04
CA TRP A 91 18.28 -6.74 -11.08
C TRP A 91 16.97 -6.34 -11.76
N ALA A 92 16.69 -6.93 -12.92
CA ALA A 92 15.48 -6.63 -13.68
C ALA A 92 14.20 -6.99 -12.91
N ASP A 93 14.21 -8.11 -12.18
CA ASP A 93 13.09 -8.51 -11.34
C ASP A 93 12.88 -7.52 -10.18
N TYR A 94 13.94 -7.19 -9.44
CA TYR A 94 13.85 -6.24 -8.32
C TYR A 94 13.52 -4.82 -8.76
N ARG A 95 13.95 -4.42 -9.96
CA ARG A 95 13.59 -3.16 -10.59
C ARG A 95 12.09 -3.06 -10.85
N ASN A 96 11.52 -4.09 -11.46
CA ASN A 96 10.14 -4.08 -11.94
C ASN A 96 9.12 -4.58 -10.92
N GLY A 97 9.56 -5.34 -9.93
CA GLY A 97 8.70 -6.03 -8.97
C GLY A 97 8.40 -7.47 -9.38
N PHE A 98 8.07 -8.29 -8.39
CA PHE A 98 7.72 -9.71 -8.56
C PHE A 98 6.86 -10.21 -7.39
N GLY A 99 6.21 -11.35 -7.57
CA GLY A 99 5.24 -11.89 -6.62
C GLY A 99 3.81 -11.41 -6.93
N TYR A 100 2.93 -11.52 -5.94
CA TYR A 100 1.54 -11.05 -6.05
C TYR A 100 1.27 -10.07 -4.92
N VAL A 101 0.69 -8.91 -5.24
CA VAL A 101 0.57 -7.80 -4.29
C VAL A 101 -0.32 -8.14 -3.09
N ASP A 102 -1.25 -9.08 -3.25
CA ASP A 102 -2.08 -9.67 -2.20
C ASP A 102 -1.44 -10.91 -1.50
N SER A 103 -0.15 -11.15 -1.74
CA SER A 103 0.63 -12.27 -1.21
C SER A 103 2.09 -11.85 -0.98
N GLU A 104 3.04 -12.80 -0.95
CA GLU A 104 4.47 -12.45 -0.92
C GLU A 104 4.89 -11.72 -2.20
N HIS A 105 5.53 -10.57 -2.03
CA HIS A 105 5.99 -9.77 -3.16
C HIS A 105 7.11 -8.80 -2.80
N TRP A 106 7.79 -8.34 -3.84
CA TRP A 106 8.56 -7.10 -3.84
C TRP A 106 7.92 -6.18 -4.87
N ILE A 107 7.47 -4.99 -4.48
CA ILE A 107 6.68 -4.13 -5.37
C ILE A 107 7.47 -3.56 -6.55
N GLY A 108 8.81 -3.50 -6.44
CA GLY A 108 9.71 -3.01 -7.47
C GLY A 108 10.40 -1.71 -7.08
N ASN A 109 11.70 -1.64 -7.30
CA ASN A 109 12.52 -0.48 -6.94
C ASN A 109 12.12 0.78 -7.74
N ASN A 110 11.66 0.63 -8.99
CA ASN A 110 11.14 1.77 -9.73
C ASN A 110 9.90 2.38 -9.05
N PHE A 111 9.00 1.53 -8.57
CA PHE A 111 7.83 2.00 -7.83
C PHE A 111 8.24 2.71 -6.54
N ILE A 112 9.09 2.08 -5.72
CA ILE A 112 9.53 2.65 -4.43
C ILE A 112 10.27 3.98 -4.64
N HIS A 113 11.09 4.11 -5.69
CA HIS A 113 11.72 5.38 -6.04
C HIS A 113 10.67 6.44 -6.38
N HIS A 114 9.71 6.11 -7.24
CA HIS A 114 8.70 7.06 -7.69
C HIS A 114 7.82 7.58 -6.56
N ILE A 115 7.45 6.73 -5.61
CA ILE A 115 6.62 7.15 -4.47
C ILE A 115 7.44 7.98 -3.48
N THR A 116 8.66 7.55 -3.13
CA THR A 116 9.45 8.19 -2.06
C THR A 116 10.24 9.44 -2.48
N LYS A 117 10.30 9.77 -3.77
CA LYS A 117 11.13 10.88 -4.28
C LYS A 117 10.67 12.27 -3.81
N ASP A 118 9.37 12.53 -3.80
CA ASP A 118 8.82 13.89 -3.74
C ASP A 118 8.20 14.26 -2.38
N ASN A 119 8.00 13.30 -1.46
CA ASN A 119 7.46 13.58 -0.11
C ASN A 119 8.29 12.91 1.00
N ASN A 120 8.04 13.32 2.24
CA ASN A 120 8.60 12.68 3.43
C ASN A 120 7.78 11.44 3.80
N TYR A 121 8.18 10.29 3.26
CA TYR A 121 7.61 9.00 3.61
C TYR A 121 8.25 8.44 4.88
N GLU A 122 7.46 7.73 5.67
CA GLU A 122 7.94 6.84 6.71
C GLU A 122 7.99 5.42 6.13
N LEU A 123 9.08 4.70 6.41
CA LEU A 123 9.13 3.25 6.26
C LEU A 123 8.83 2.62 7.60
N ARG A 124 7.85 1.72 7.63
CA ARG A 124 7.58 0.84 8.76
C ARG A 124 7.89 -0.60 8.37
N ILE A 125 8.62 -1.28 9.23
CA ILE A 125 8.99 -2.69 9.09
C ILE A 125 8.39 -3.44 10.27
N GLU A 126 7.44 -4.32 10.01
CA GLU A 126 6.80 -5.17 11.01
C GLU A 126 7.41 -6.57 10.93
N LEU A 127 7.99 -7.03 12.04
CA LEU A 127 8.68 -8.31 12.15
C LEU A 127 7.88 -9.24 13.05
N THR A 128 7.67 -10.48 12.62
CA THR A 128 7.10 -11.53 13.46
C THR A 128 8.03 -12.73 13.53
N GLY A 129 8.29 -13.22 14.76
CA GLY A 129 9.02 -14.45 15.01
C GLY A 129 8.12 -15.68 15.07
N PHE A 130 8.71 -16.84 15.27
CA PHE A 130 8.01 -18.11 15.41
C PHE A 130 7.49 -18.39 16.82
N LYS A 131 8.03 -17.74 17.87
CA LYS A 131 7.53 -17.91 19.23
C LYS A 131 6.39 -16.94 19.52
N GLU A 132 5.56 -17.30 20.48
CA GLU A 132 4.52 -16.41 20.98
C GLU A 132 5.12 -15.08 21.46
N ASN A 133 4.42 -13.98 21.17
CA ASN A 133 4.80 -12.61 21.52
C ASN A 133 6.10 -12.08 20.86
N GLU A 134 6.68 -12.79 19.89
CA GLU A 134 7.76 -12.23 19.05
C GLU A 134 7.16 -11.35 17.96
N PHE A 135 6.89 -10.08 18.31
CA PHE A 135 6.50 -9.03 17.38
C PHE A 135 7.31 -7.76 17.64
N ALA A 136 7.79 -7.12 16.58
CA ALA A 136 8.55 -5.88 16.67
C ALA A 136 8.31 -4.98 15.47
N VAL A 137 8.47 -3.67 15.67
CA VAL A 137 8.28 -2.66 14.62
C VAL A 137 9.51 -1.76 14.57
N ALA A 138 10.14 -1.62 13.41
CA ALA A 138 11.17 -0.63 13.14
C ALA A 138 10.62 0.42 12.18
N SER A 139 10.63 1.68 12.58
CA SER A 139 10.16 2.81 11.78
C SER A 139 11.31 3.76 11.45
N TYR A 140 11.34 4.26 10.23
CA TYR A 140 12.39 5.14 9.70
C TYR A 140 11.80 6.34 8.98
N SER A 141 12.23 7.55 9.38
CA SER A 141 11.77 8.79 8.74
C SER A 141 12.87 9.87 8.64
N PRO A 142 13.05 10.50 7.47
CA PRO A 142 12.40 10.17 6.20
C PRO A 142 12.95 8.88 5.59
N PHE A 143 12.16 8.22 4.74
CA PHE A 143 12.57 7.08 3.92
C PHE A 143 12.49 7.45 2.44
N ARG A 144 13.56 7.16 1.70
CA ARG A 144 13.57 7.19 0.23
C ARG A 144 14.63 6.29 -0.37
N ILE A 145 14.49 5.98 -1.65
CA ILE A 145 15.55 5.35 -2.43
C ILE A 145 15.91 6.18 -3.66
N GLY A 146 17.18 6.10 -4.07
CA GLY A 146 17.69 6.75 -5.27
C GLY A 146 17.05 6.21 -6.55
N SER A 147 17.33 6.90 -7.66
CA SER A 147 16.98 6.43 -8.99
C SER A 147 17.75 5.16 -9.39
N GLU A 148 17.40 4.56 -10.53
CA GLU A 148 18.15 3.42 -11.08
C GLU A 148 19.61 3.78 -11.40
N ASP A 149 19.87 5.00 -11.86
CA ASP A 149 21.23 5.52 -12.12
C ASP A 149 22.04 5.62 -10.83
N GLU A 150 21.38 5.92 -9.72
CA GLU A 150 21.95 5.92 -8.36
C GLU A 150 21.91 4.53 -7.70
N LYS A 151 21.59 3.49 -8.47
CA LYS A 151 21.48 2.10 -8.02
C LYS A 151 20.54 1.91 -6.84
N TYR A 152 19.43 2.65 -6.83
CA TYR A 152 18.40 2.58 -5.79
C TYR A 152 18.95 2.77 -4.37
N LYS A 153 19.97 3.62 -4.22
CA LYS A 153 20.64 3.89 -2.94
C LYS A 153 19.65 4.17 -1.81
N LEU A 154 19.82 3.49 -0.68
CA LEU A 154 18.95 3.66 0.49
C LEU A 154 19.23 4.98 1.18
N HIS A 155 18.15 5.67 1.57
CA HIS A 155 18.19 6.79 2.49
C HIS A 155 17.13 6.60 3.57
N VAL A 156 17.60 6.44 4.80
CA VAL A 156 16.75 6.38 6.00
C VAL A 156 17.19 7.44 6.99
N GLY A 157 16.22 8.06 7.66
CA GLY A 157 16.44 9.04 8.70
C GLY A 157 16.38 8.43 10.11
N ASN A 158 15.70 9.13 11.01
CA ASN A 158 15.57 8.76 12.42
C ASN A 158 14.85 7.42 12.58
N PHE A 159 15.38 6.59 13.47
CA PHE A 159 14.82 5.30 13.85
C PHE A 159 13.93 5.42 15.09
N THR A 160 12.79 4.74 15.06
CA THR A 160 12.00 4.39 16.26
C THR A 160 11.69 2.90 16.27
N GLY A 161 11.61 2.32 17.47
CA GLY A 161 11.47 0.87 17.65
C GLY A 161 10.39 0.51 18.67
N ILE A 162 9.63 -0.54 18.37
CA ILE A 162 8.68 -1.22 19.27
C ILE A 162 9.10 -2.70 19.39
N GLY A 163 9.02 -3.28 20.58
CA GLY A 163 9.28 -4.71 20.79
C GLY A 163 10.77 -5.08 20.93
N ASP A 164 11.54 -4.29 21.70
CA ASP A 164 12.98 -4.51 21.97
C ASP A 164 13.87 -4.62 20.70
N ILE A 165 13.44 -4.02 19.59
CA ILE A 165 14.19 -4.03 18.33
C ILE A 165 15.33 -3.01 18.31
N VAL A 166 16.46 -3.42 17.72
CA VAL A 166 17.66 -2.60 17.57
C VAL A 166 17.68 -1.97 16.17
N ASP A 167 18.29 -0.81 16.01
CA ASP A 167 18.47 -0.25 14.67
C ASP A 167 19.51 -1.04 13.86
N ARG A 168 19.07 -1.73 12.81
CA ARG A 168 19.93 -2.45 11.86
C ARG A 168 19.86 -1.88 10.46
N LEU A 169 18.73 -1.31 10.03
CA LEU A 169 18.62 -0.74 8.68
C LEU A 169 19.46 0.53 8.52
N SER A 170 19.67 1.34 9.56
CA SER A 170 20.54 2.53 9.44
C SER A 170 21.99 2.19 9.10
N GLN A 171 22.44 0.97 9.40
CA GLN A 171 23.76 0.50 8.98
C GLN A 171 23.88 0.30 7.47
N HIS A 172 22.73 0.23 6.77
CA HIS A 172 22.62 0.14 5.32
C HIS A 172 22.37 1.51 4.67
N ASN A 173 22.22 2.58 5.47
CA ASN A 173 21.96 3.92 4.96
C ASN A 173 23.10 4.42 4.06
N GLY A 174 22.76 4.95 2.90
CA GLY A 174 23.72 5.47 1.91
C GLY A 174 24.33 4.40 0.99
N TYR A 175 24.01 3.13 1.18
CA TYR A 175 24.51 2.04 0.33
C TYR A 175 23.59 1.74 -0.84
N MET A 176 24.20 1.26 -1.93
CA MET A 176 23.52 0.92 -3.18
C MET A 176 22.87 -0.46 -3.08
N PHE A 177 21.82 -0.67 -3.86
CA PHE A 177 21.13 -1.95 -3.93
C PHE A 177 21.98 -2.94 -4.73
N SER A 178 22.12 -4.18 -4.28
CA SER A 178 22.83 -5.24 -5.00
C SER A 178 21.96 -6.47 -5.16
N THR A 179 22.14 -7.16 -6.28
CA THR A 179 21.40 -8.37 -6.67
C THR A 179 22.40 -9.43 -7.15
N LYS A 180 21.92 -10.65 -7.43
CA LYS A 180 22.82 -11.75 -7.81
C LYS A 180 23.64 -11.49 -9.07
N ASP A 181 23.12 -10.65 -9.97
CA ASP A 181 23.69 -10.30 -11.28
C ASP A 181 24.13 -8.83 -11.39
N SER A 182 23.95 -8.02 -10.34
CA SER A 182 24.48 -6.66 -10.25
C SER A 182 25.04 -6.40 -8.85
N ASP A 183 26.36 -6.41 -8.75
CA ASP A 183 27.11 -6.17 -7.51
C ASP A 183 27.43 -4.68 -7.36
N ASN A 184 26.83 -4.03 -6.35
CA ASN A 184 27.07 -2.63 -6.00
C ASN A 184 27.43 -2.49 -4.50
N ASP A 185 27.86 -3.58 -3.85
CA ASP A 185 28.24 -3.56 -2.44
C ASP A 185 29.71 -3.19 -2.25
N ILE A 186 30.17 -3.11 -0.99
CA ILE A 186 31.57 -2.72 -0.68
C ILE A 186 32.43 -3.93 -0.30
N HIS A 187 31.88 -5.15 -0.34
CA HIS A 187 32.63 -6.37 -0.11
C HIS A 187 33.44 -6.71 -1.38
N SER A 188 34.53 -7.46 -1.24
CA SER A 188 35.37 -7.90 -2.37
C SER A 188 34.71 -8.96 -3.28
N GLY A 189 33.44 -9.25 -3.07
CA GLY A 189 32.69 -10.31 -3.71
C GLY A 189 31.21 -10.13 -3.39
N ASN A 190 30.34 -10.78 -4.14
CA ASN A 190 28.94 -10.41 -4.18
C ASN A 190 28.15 -10.90 -2.94
N CYS A 191 27.79 -9.97 -2.06
CA CYS A 191 27.02 -10.26 -0.86
C CYS A 191 25.61 -10.75 -1.20
N ALA A 192 24.98 -10.28 -2.28
CA ALA A 192 23.65 -10.73 -2.70
C ALA A 192 23.66 -12.21 -3.15
N GLN A 193 24.71 -12.65 -3.84
CA GLN A 193 24.91 -14.06 -4.21
C GLN A 193 25.14 -14.96 -3.00
N SER A 194 25.91 -14.45 -2.03
CA SER A 194 26.19 -15.15 -0.80
C SER A 194 24.92 -15.24 0.02
N ALA A 195 24.31 -14.11 0.39
CA ALA A 195 23.13 -13.99 1.25
C ALA A 195 21.81 -14.49 0.63
N LYS A 196 21.80 -14.90 -0.64
CA LYS A 196 20.64 -15.45 -1.37
C LYS A 196 19.40 -14.53 -1.38
N GLY A 197 19.64 -13.23 -1.50
CA GLY A 197 18.59 -12.20 -1.63
C GLY A 197 19.21 -10.90 -2.11
N ALA A 198 18.40 -9.97 -2.61
CA ALA A 198 18.88 -8.63 -2.93
C ALA A 198 18.65 -7.67 -1.77
N TRP A 199 19.59 -6.77 -1.53
CA TRP A 199 19.52 -5.81 -0.44
C TRP A 199 20.49 -4.65 -0.66
N TRP A 200 20.43 -3.64 0.21
CA TRP A 200 21.40 -2.55 0.27
C TRP A 200 22.68 -2.98 1.02
N TYR A 201 23.42 -3.92 0.45
CA TYR A 201 24.56 -4.54 1.16
C TYR A 201 25.71 -3.57 1.45
N THR A 202 26.36 -3.80 2.59
CA THR A 202 27.63 -3.19 2.99
C THR A 202 28.76 -4.22 2.86
N ASN A 203 29.25 -4.77 3.97
CA ASN A 203 30.26 -5.83 4.03
C ASN A 203 29.92 -6.84 5.16
N CYS A 204 28.96 -7.76 5.01
CA CYS A 204 27.92 -7.76 3.97
C CYS A 204 26.63 -7.10 4.45
N TYR A 205 26.12 -7.41 5.65
CA TYR A 205 24.85 -6.84 6.09
C TYR A 205 24.62 -6.94 7.59
N TRP A 206 23.70 -6.10 8.09
CA TRP A 206 23.12 -6.15 9.43
C TRP A 206 21.65 -6.62 9.43
N SER A 207 20.98 -6.51 8.29
CA SER A 207 19.69 -7.13 8.01
C SER A 207 19.64 -7.62 6.57
N ASN A 208 18.81 -8.62 6.30
CA ASN A 208 18.43 -9.05 4.97
C ASN A 208 17.00 -9.61 5.01
N LEU A 209 16.02 -8.73 4.81
CA LEU A 209 14.60 -9.09 4.81
C LEU A 209 14.17 -9.80 3.52
N ASN A 210 15.05 -9.82 2.51
CA ASN A 210 14.87 -10.53 1.25
C ASN A 210 15.63 -11.86 1.20
N GLY A 211 16.16 -12.31 2.34
CA GLY A 211 16.78 -13.61 2.46
C GLY A 211 15.81 -14.76 2.22
N VAL A 212 16.36 -15.97 2.26
CA VAL A 212 15.63 -17.23 2.14
C VAL A 212 14.68 -17.37 3.32
N TRP A 213 13.40 -17.57 3.02
CA TRP A 213 12.42 -17.95 4.04
C TRP A 213 12.68 -19.38 4.51
N MET A 214 12.56 -19.63 5.82
CA MET A 214 12.84 -20.94 6.40
C MET A 214 11.78 -21.31 7.43
N SER A 215 11.48 -22.62 7.53
CA SER A 215 10.58 -23.14 8.57
C SER A 215 11.12 -22.88 9.98
N GLN A 216 10.23 -22.91 10.98
CA GLN A 216 10.59 -22.76 12.39
C GLN A 216 11.74 -23.68 12.81
N GLU A 217 11.66 -24.96 12.44
CA GLU A 217 12.69 -25.97 12.75
C GLU A 217 14.07 -25.52 12.24
N LYS A 218 14.15 -25.11 10.97
CA LYS A 218 15.40 -24.63 10.36
C LYS A 218 15.90 -23.33 10.99
N SER A 219 14.98 -22.39 11.29
CA SER A 219 15.33 -21.12 11.95
C SER A 219 15.92 -21.37 13.34
N MET A 220 15.36 -22.32 14.10
CA MET A 220 15.86 -22.68 15.43
C MET A 220 17.22 -23.38 15.39
N LEU A 221 17.47 -24.24 14.38
CA LEU A 221 18.80 -24.85 14.17
C LEU A 221 19.87 -23.79 13.86
N VAL A 222 19.51 -22.79 13.05
CA VAL A 222 20.36 -21.64 12.71
C VAL A 222 20.66 -20.80 13.95
N ALA A 223 19.62 -20.43 14.70
CA ALA A 223 19.75 -19.68 15.95
C ALA A 223 20.61 -20.39 17.00
N GLY A 224 20.58 -21.72 17.04
CA GLY A 224 21.40 -22.54 17.95
C GLY A 224 22.86 -22.73 17.50
N GLY A 225 23.28 -22.17 16.36
CA GLY A 225 24.63 -22.36 15.82
C GLY A 225 24.89 -23.77 15.27
N GLN A 226 23.84 -24.57 15.05
CA GLN A 226 23.92 -25.97 14.63
C GLN A 226 23.92 -26.15 13.11
N SER A 227 23.86 -25.06 12.35
CA SER A 227 23.82 -25.06 10.88
C SER A 227 24.71 -23.98 10.30
N ASN A 228 25.39 -24.25 9.18
CA ASN A 228 26.07 -23.21 8.39
C ASN A 228 25.08 -22.35 7.57
N ALA A 229 23.78 -22.63 7.66
CA ALA A 229 22.72 -21.83 7.04
C ALA A 229 22.55 -20.42 7.65
N ASN A 230 23.37 -20.08 8.65
CA ASN A 230 23.39 -18.86 9.47
C ASN A 230 23.53 -17.53 8.69
N VAL A 231 23.62 -17.53 7.37
CA VAL A 231 23.90 -16.32 6.57
C VAL A 231 22.94 -16.11 5.40
N PHE A 232 21.89 -16.93 5.25
CA PHE A 232 20.97 -16.80 4.12
C PHE A 232 19.52 -16.55 4.54
N GLY A 233 19.20 -16.71 5.82
CA GLY A 233 17.85 -16.52 6.32
C GLY A 233 17.36 -15.08 6.18
N MET A 234 16.04 -14.94 6.05
CA MET A 234 15.35 -13.66 6.15
C MET A 234 15.49 -13.10 7.57
N ASN A 235 16.41 -12.17 7.79
CA ASN A 235 16.80 -11.78 9.13
C ASN A 235 16.94 -10.27 9.34
N TYR A 236 16.84 -9.90 10.60
CA TYR A 236 17.11 -8.57 11.11
C TYR A 236 17.91 -8.77 12.40
N ARG A 237 19.24 -8.56 12.35
CA ARG A 237 20.14 -9.04 13.42
C ARG A 237 19.73 -8.51 14.78
N ASP A 238 19.73 -9.40 15.76
CA ASP A 238 19.38 -9.12 17.16
C ASP A 238 17.91 -8.75 17.39
N ALA A 239 17.06 -8.88 16.37
CA ALA A 239 15.62 -8.97 16.59
C ALA A 239 15.34 -10.09 17.60
N PHE A 240 14.50 -9.80 18.58
CA PHE A 240 14.15 -10.72 19.67
C PHE A 240 15.36 -11.23 20.47
N LYS A 241 16.48 -10.47 20.48
CA LYS A 241 17.73 -10.79 21.17
C LYS A 241 18.43 -12.04 20.63
N ILE A 242 18.18 -12.39 19.37
CA ILE A 242 18.80 -13.51 18.67
C ILE A 242 19.56 -13.00 17.44
N GLN A 243 20.87 -13.24 17.41
CA GLN A 243 21.74 -12.70 16.36
C GLN A 243 21.42 -13.26 14.96
N PHE A 244 21.25 -14.58 14.87
CA PHE A 244 20.97 -15.30 13.63
C PHE A 244 19.63 -16.00 13.74
N TYR A 245 18.55 -15.25 13.44
CA TYR A 245 17.19 -15.76 13.50
C TYR A 245 16.48 -15.43 12.19
N SER A 246 15.99 -16.47 11.50
CA SER A 246 15.13 -16.26 10.34
C SER A 246 13.72 -15.98 10.85
N LEU A 247 13.16 -14.88 10.39
CA LEU A 247 11.83 -14.41 10.77
C LEU A 247 10.75 -15.32 10.20
N LYS A 248 9.59 -15.37 10.88
CA LYS A 248 8.40 -16.07 10.39
C LYS A 248 7.73 -15.26 9.28
N SER A 249 7.54 -13.97 9.52
CA SER A 249 7.04 -13.03 8.54
C SER A 249 7.66 -11.65 8.70
N VAL A 250 7.66 -10.90 7.61
CA VAL A 250 7.99 -9.47 7.58
C VAL A 250 7.08 -8.76 6.60
N GLU A 251 6.67 -7.56 6.97
CA GLU A 251 6.06 -6.59 6.05
C GLU A 251 6.87 -5.30 6.10
N MET A 252 7.25 -4.80 4.93
CA MET A 252 7.75 -3.45 4.76
C MET A 252 6.65 -2.62 4.10
N LYS A 253 6.30 -1.51 4.73
CA LYS A 253 5.26 -0.62 4.24
C LYS A 253 5.63 0.83 4.37
N GLU A 254 5.13 1.64 3.45
CA GLU A 254 5.38 3.07 3.42
C GLU A 254 4.07 3.87 3.47
N ALA A 255 4.14 5.03 4.10
CA ALA A 255 3.07 6.01 4.11
C ALA A 255 3.66 7.42 4.22
N ILE A 256 2.95 8.41 3.71
CA ILE A 256 3.34 9.81 3.88
C ILE A 256 3.19 10.20 5.36
N LEU A 257 4.20 10.84 5.93
CA LEU A 257 4.03 11.47 7.24
C LEU A 257 3.08 12.64 7.07
N SER A 258 2.01 12.65 7.87
CA SER A 258 0.98 13.68 7.84
C SER A 258 1.59 15.04 7.55
N LYS A 259 1.15 15.64 6.43
CA LYS A 259 1.62 16.95 5.99
C LYS A 259 1.50 17.94 7.14
N PRO A 260 2.40 18.95 7.26
CA PRO A 260 2.10 20.11 8.09
C PRO A 260 0.70 20.62 7.74
N GLU A 261 -0.05 21.05 8.74
CA GLU A 261 -1.43 21.53 8.68
C GLU A 261 -1.62 22.65 7.64
N ASP A 262 -1.65 22.33 6.36
CA ASP A 262 -1.91 23.25 5.26
C ASP A 262 -2.58 22.49 4.11
N SER A 263 -3.65 21.79 4.44
CA SER A 263 -4.77 21.59 3.53
C SER A 263 -5.96 21.09 4.34
N ILE A 264 -6.75 22.04 4.85
CA ILE A 264 -8.18 21.83 5.07
C ILE A 264 -8.76 21.48 3.69
N GLY A 265 -8.71 20.20 3.33
CA GLY A 265 -9.46 19.63 2.24
C GLY A 265 -10.90 19.60 2.68
N ALA A 266 -11.65 20.61 2.25
CA ALA A 266 -13.07 20.76 2.50
C ALA A 266 -13.79 19.40 2.41
N GLN A 267 -14.43 18.98 3.51
CA GLN A 267 -15.51 18.02 3.39
C GLN A 267 -16.56 18.66 2.48
N SER A 268 -16.59 18.24 1.21
CA SER A 268 -17.66 18.59 0.30
C SER A 268 -18.93 17.89 0.78
N LYS A 269 -19.64 18.54 1.71
CA LYS A 269 -21.03 18.22 2.03
C LYS A 269 -21.85 18.45 0.76
N LEU A 270 -22.21 17.38 0.07
CA LEU A 270 -23.24 17.41 -0.97
C LEU A 270 -24.56 17.81 -0.31
N LYS A 271 -24.96 19.07 -0.49
CA LYS A 271 -26.22 19.61 0.03
C LYS A 271 -27.26 19.53 -1.08
N PHE A 272 -28.10 18.51 -1.05
CA PHE A 272 -29.24 18.41 -1.95
C PHE A 272 -30.31 19.43 -1.51
N THR A 273 -30.62 20.39 -2.38
CA THR A 273 -31.80 21.25 -2.21
C THR A 273 -32.77 20.91 -3.33
N ARG A 274 -33.97 20.45 -2.97
CA ARG A 274 -35.05 20.21 -3.93
C ARG A 274 -35.87 21.49 -4.04
N ASP A 275 -36.01 21.99 -5.26
CA ASP A 275 -36.88 23.14 -5.55
C ASP A 275 -38.36 22.77 -5.28
N ALA A 276 -39.12 23.68 -4.69
CA ALA A 276 -40.47 23.44 -4.17
C ALA A 276 -41.56 23.44 -5.26
N ASN A 277 -41.22 23.71 -6.52
CA ASN A 277 -42.18 24.00 -7.58
C ASN A 277 -42.61 22.81 -8.45
N THR A 278 -42.21 21.57 -8.15
CA THR A 278 -42.60 20.37 -8.91
C THR A 278 -43.50 19.43 -8.13
N TRP A 279 -44.67 19.92 -7.75
CA TRP A 279 -45.80 19.07 -7.33
C TRP A 279 -46.70 18.80 -8.55
N GLY A 280 -46.91 17.51 -8.89
CA GLY A 280 -47.99 17.08 -9.79
C GLY A 280 -47.70 17.04 -11.30
N LYS A 281 -46.46 16.85 -11.77
CA LYS A 281 -46.18 16.58 -13.19
C LYS A 281 -45.69 15.14 -13.40
N SER A 282 -46.28 14.47 -14.40
CA SER A 282 -45.96 13.11 -14.82
C SER A 282 -44.49 12.95 -15.22
N VAL A 283 -43.91 11.81 -14.86
CA VAL A 283 -42.51 11.45 -15.12
C VAL A 283 -42.35 11.02 -16.59
N GLU A 284 -42.45 11.97 -17.50
CA GLU A 284 -41.98 11.84 -18.90
C GLU A 284 -41.19 13.08 -19.36
N SER A 285 -40.80 13.99 -18.46
CA SER A 285 -40.13 15.23 -18.87
C SER A 285 -38.98 15.71 -17.96
N LEU A 286 -38.34 14.82 -17.19
CA LEU A 286 -37.12 15.18 -16.45
C LEU A 286 -35.86 15.04 -17.32
N ASN A 287 -35.81 15.80 -18.42
CA ASN A 287 -34.62 15.93 -19.27
C ASN A 287 -33.66 17.02 -18.81
N ASN A 288 -33.88 17.66 -17.65
CA ASN A 288 -33.06 18.78 -17.19
C ASN A 288 -32.96 18.82 -15.67
N VAL A 289 -32.08 18.00 -15.09
CA VAL A 289 -31.50 18.31 -13.78
C VAL A 289 -30.23 19.11 -14.06
N VAL A 290 -30.11 20.32 -13.50
CA VAL A 290 -28.89 21.13 -13.58
C VAL A 290 -28.26 21.11 -12.19
N ILE A 291 -27.06 20.55 -12.09
CA ILE A 291 -26.26 20.57 -10.86
C ILE A 291 -25.17 21.63 -11.07
N ASP A 292 -25.22 22.71 -10.28
CA ASP A 292 -24.19 23.75 -10.30
C ASP A 292 -22.99 23.31 -9.45
N LEU A 293 -22.00 22.73 -10.11
CA LEU A 293 -20.69 22.47 -9.53
C LEU A 293 -19.80 23.66 -9.88
N THR A 294 -19.86 24.70 -9.06
CA THR A 294 -19.02 25.92 -9.14
C THR A 294 -18.47 26.22 -10.53
N GLY A 295 -19.36 26.69 -11.41
CA GLY A 295 -18.99 27.42 -12.64
C GLY A 295 -19.10 26.67 -13.96
N ARG A 296 -19.55 25.41 -14.01
CA ARG A 296 -19.88 24.73 -15.27
C ARG A 296 -21.27 24.10 -15.24
N LYS A 297 -22.17 24.60 -16.10
CA LYS A 297 -23.47 23.97 -16.36
C LYS A 297 -23.25 22.68 -17.15
N VAL A 298 -23.63 21.54 -16.57
CA VAL A 298 -23.64 20.25 -17.26
C VAL A 298 -25.05 19.69 -17.24
N GLN A 299 -25.50 19.21 -18.40
CA GLN A 299 -26.86 18.70 -18.64
C GLN A 299 -26.84 17.17 -18.56
N PHE A 300 -27.78 16.58 -17.81
CA PHE A 300 -27.87 15.12 -17.64
C PHE A 300 -29.02 14.54 -18.46
N ALA A 301 -28.83 13.34 -19.02
CA ALA A 301 -29.89 12.50 -19.56
C ALA A 301 -29.96 11.21 -18.76
N PHE A 302 -31.13 10.90 -18.18
CA PHE A 302 -31.38 9.64 -17.49
C PHE A 302 -31.80 8.57 -18.51
N LEU A 303 -31.14 7.42 -18.51
CA LEU A 303 -31.51 6.23 -19.28
C LEU A 303 -31.85 5.11 -18.30
N GLY A 304 -33.14 4.87 -18.04
CA GLY A 304 -33.59 3.65 -17.36
C GLY A 304 -34.85 3.79 -16.50
N ILE A 305 -35.80 2.88 -16.73
CA ILE A 305 -37.18 2.80 -16.23
C ILE A 305 -37.21 2.30 -14.78
N TYR A 306 -37.98 2.96 -13.90
CA TYR A 306 -38.27 2.44 -12.55
C TYR A 306 -39.75 2.56 -12.17
N ASN A 307 -40.23 1.51 -11.51
CA ASN A 307 -41.60 1.28 -11.08
C ASN A 307 -41.87 2.04 -9.78
N GLU A 308 -42.90 2.88 -9.76
CA GLU A 308 -43.30 3.72 -8.63
C GLU A 308 -43.89 2.85 -7.49
N SER A 309 -43.26 2.81 -6.31
CA SER A 309 -44.04 2.49 -5.10
C SER A 309 -43.43 2.87 -3.75
N ASN A 310 -42.13 3.08 -3.56
CA ASN A 310 -41.59 3.23 -2.20
C ASN A 310 -40.52 4.32 -2.04
N PHE A 311 -40.91 5.59 -2.04
CA PHE A 311 -40.09 6.64 -1.42
C PHE A 311 -40.94 7.54 -0.52
N THR A 312 -40.68 7.47 0.79
CA THR A 312 -41.17 8.41 1.80
C THR A 312 -40.17 9.56 1.99
N ARG A 313 -40.70 10.73 2.38
CA ARG A 313 -40.00 12.01 2.53
C ARG A 313 -38.91 11.92 3.62
N GLY A 314 -37.66 12.29 3.31
CA GLY A 314 -36.57 12.33 4.29
C GLY A 314 -35.43 13.29 3.91
N THR A 315 -34.82 13.90 4.93
CA THR A 315 -33.51 14.55 4.85
C THR A 315 -32.47 13.49 5.14
N TYR A 316 -31.54 13.22 4.21
CA TYR A 316 -30.49 12.23 4.42
C TYR A 316 -29.21 12.95 4.79
N GLU A 317 -28.81 12.86 6.07
CA GLU A 317 -27.43 13.13 6.45
C GLU A 317 -26.58 11.92 6.06
N LEU A 318 -25.38 12.17 5.51
CA LEU A 318 -24.33 11.15 5.45
C LEU A 318 -23.96 10.81 6.90
N GLY A 319 -24.61 9.77 7.42
CA GLY A 319 -24.42 9.30 8.78
C GLY A 319 -23.02 8.75 9.00
N LYS A 320 -22.48 9.06 10.18
CA LYS A 320 -21.30 8.42 10.78
C LYS A 320 -21.35 6.90 10.57
N VAL A 321 -20.24 6.34 10.11
CA VAL A 321 -19.97 4.91 10.14
C VAL A 321 -19.55 4.57 11.58
N LEU A 322 -20.29 3.69 12.24
CA LEU A 322 -19.76 2.83 13.32
C LEU A 322 -19.10 1.63 12.66
#